data_AF-A0A1W9HL51-F1
#
_entry.id   AF-A0A1W9HL51-F1
#
_cell.length_a   1.000
_cell.length_b   1.000
_cell.length_c   1.000
_cell.angle_alpha   90.00
_cell.angle_beta   90.00
_cell.angle_gamma   90.00
#
_symmetry.space_group_name_H-M   'P 1'
#
loop_
_entity.id
_entity.type
_entity.pdbx_description
1 polymer ?
#
loop_
_entity_poly.entity_id
_entity_poly.type
_entity_poly.pdbx_seq_one_letter_code
_entity_poly.pdbx_strand_id
1 'polypeptide(L)'
;MALLLTHQILANVSIFVSLSLLSLVIEAQDTPESLLFEVKTLRTISDFKNLKEKIKKFGSLESKLTEAIAERLSEEAARGDLAGVDNSKLFYLAREWTLRELFDEERKVLTDVTWIPDYGKVTPVILSSYPIDDNSIANPQGIYFKKLSDLYLDTKNTIYVDQTWNTGGQKLSAEIKIQHIPVGGKLVTTEPSPKYGDYWKDRKKFGIIFASPNMTWSAQSHYLDHYTRFFQERDFVLSLSQEKINLRSLIKEKIISGELDYLIKNSHSMGDDRNIFELDSYVQIKRGLKDSESGIEEVFIAYPHKDAKSELVTNNEFGAWIRERQEKGGGELFYINGSCTSYGKAIKEIQATRSPLFVNIPTLNTYNFFVNNDESGLKMILDVFFLEKSYAEMDKSMRQSDWFKENDDYFIFPGSEEYKKEIEKNIRTPVEIEIKLIDGNGVEYYPKYL
;
A
#
# COMPACT_ATOMS: atom_id res chain seq x y z
N MET A 1 -7.02 28.65 -63.17
CA MET A 1 -6.83 27.19 -63.17
C MET A 1 -5.47 26.73 -62.61
N ALA A 2 -4.57 27.62 -62.17
CA ALA A 2 -3.28 27.26 -61.56
C ALA A 2 -3.26 27.31 -60.01
N LEU A 3 -4.34 27.72 -59.35
CA LEU A 3 -4.42 27.82 -57.88
C LEU A 3 -5.08 26.60 -57.20
N LEU A 4 -5.68 25.68 -57.97
CA LEU A 4 -6.35 24.49 -57.44
C LEU A 4 -5.44 23.25 -57.36
N LEU A 5 -4.27 23.27 -58.03
CA LEU A 5 -3.31 22.17 -57.98
C LEU A 5 -2.34 22.23 -56.79
N THR A 6 -2.12 23.40 -56.19
CA THR A 6 -1.19 23.56 -55.05
C THR A 6 -1.78 23.10 -53.71
N HIS A 7 -3.11 23.15 -53.53
CA HIS A 7 -3.75 22.68 -52.29
C HIS A 7 -3.89 21.16 -52.21
N GLN A 8 -3.98 20.46 -53.35
CA GLN A 8 -4.04 18.99 -53.38
C GLN A 8 -2.65 18.34 -53.19
N ILE A 9 -1.57 19.05 -53.52
CA ILE A 9 -0.20 18.56 -53.28
C ILE A 9 0.21 18.79 -51.81
N LEU A 10 -0.17 19.90 -51.19
CA LEU A 10 0.12 20.17 -49.77
C LEU A 10 -0.66 19.26 -48.81
N ALA A 11 -1.92 18.90 -49.13
CA ALA A 11 -2.69 17.95 -48.32
C ALA A 11 -2.11 16.53 -48.37
N ASN A 12 -1.60 16.10 -49.53
CA ASN A 12 -0.97 14.78 -49.67
C ASN A 12 0.44 14.72 -49.07
N VAL A 13 1.19 15.83 -49.08
CA VAL A 13 2.50 15.91 -48.39
C VAL A 13 2.31 15.92 -46.87
N SER A 14 1.27 16.58 -46.34
CA SER A 14 1.01 16.56 -44.89
C SER A 14 0.56 15.18 -44.38
N ILE A 15 -0.18 14.42 -45.20
CA ILE A 15 -0.58 13.04 -44.88
C ILE A 15 0.62 12.08 -45.02
N PHE A 16 1.49 12.27 -46.01
CA PHE A 16 2.71 11.47 -46.14
C PHE A 16 3.73 11.75 -45.04
N VAL A 17 3.86 13.01 -44.59
CA VAL A 17 4.74 13.37 -43.47
C VAL A 17 4.17 12.87 -42.13
N SER A 18 2.85 12.85 -41.94
CA SER A 18 2.24 12.23 -40.75
C SER A 18 2.36 10.70 -40.75
N LEU A 19 2.26 10.04 -41.91
CA LEU A 19 2.44 8.59 -42.03
C LEU A 19 3.91 8.17 -41.97
N SER A 20 4.85 8.97 -42.48
CA SER A 20 6.28 8.69 -42.36
C SER A 20 6.85 9.07 -40.99
N LEU A 21 6.27 10.04 -40.27
CA LEU A 21 6.52 10.20 -38.82
C LEU A 21 5.89 9.06 -38.01
N LEU A 22 4.73 8.53 -38.39
CA LEU A 22 4.19 7.30 -37.76
C LEU A 22 5.06 6.07 -38.10
N SER A 23 5.65 6.01 -39.30
CA SER A 23 6.55 4.93 -39.71
C SER A 23 7.92 5.02 -39.03
N LEU A 24 8.41 6.24 -38.78
CA LEU A 24 9.62 6.48 -37.98
C LEU A 24 9.41 6.28 -36.48
N VAL A 25 8.16 6.26 -36.00
CA VAL A 25 7.80 5.85 -34.63
C VAL A 25 7.60 4.32 -34.52
N ILE A 26 7.52 3.61 -35.65
CA ILE A 26 7.34 2.14 -35.71
C ILE A 26 8.67 1.38 -35.94
N GLU A 27 9.77 2.07 -36.21
CA GLU A 27 11.09 1.59 -35.75
C GLU A 27 11.29 2.04 -34.30
N ALA A 28 10.36 1.65 -33.43
CA ALA A 28 10.60 1.67 -32.00
C ALA A 28 11.83 0.79 -31.79
N GLN A 29 12.98 1.43 -31.59
CA GLN A 29 14.18 0.74 -31.19
C GLN A 29 13.80 -0.19 -30.04
N ASP A 30 14.21 -1.45 -30.15
CA ASP A 30 14.16 -2.45 -29.09
C ASP A 30 15.04 -1.94 -27.93
N THR A 31 14.53 -0.96 -27.19
CA THR A 31 15.19 -0.37 -26.03
C THR A 31 14.50 -0.85 -24.74
N PRO A 32 15.24 -0.87 -23.63
CA PRO A 32 14.69 -1.02 -22.29
C PRO A 32 13.43 -0.17 -22.01
N GLU A 33 13.49 1.11 -22.38
CA GLU A 33 12.45 2.10 -22.08
C GLU A 33 11.18 1.87 -22.90
N SER A 34 11.31 1.50 -24.18
CA SER A 34 10.16 1.22 -25.03
C SER A 34 9.42 -0.04 -24.57
N LEU A 35 10.14 -1.06 -24.11
CA LEU A 35 9.54 -2.26 -23.52
C LEU A 35 8.82 -1.96 -22.21
N LEU A 36 9.41 -1.14 -21.32
CA LEU A 36 8.75 -0.73 -20.08
C LEU A 36 7.47 0.08 -20.34
N PHE A 37 7.47 0.92 -21.37
CA PHE A 37 6.27 1.64 -21.80
C PHE A 37 5.20 0.67 -22.33
N GLU A 38 5.58 -0.29 -23.17
CA GLU A 38 4.67 -1.30 -23.72
C GLU A 38 4.02 -2.14 -22.60
N VAL A 39 4.80 -2.59 -21.62
CA VAL A 39 4.33 -3.34 -20.44
C VAL A 39 3.19 -2.62 -19.72
N LYS A 40 3.25 -1.29 -19.60
CA LYS A 40 2.19 -0.48 -18.94
C LYS A 40 0.84 -0.53 -19.67
N THR A 41 0.83 -0.87 -20.96
CA THR A 41 -0.40 -0.92 -21.77
C THR A 41 -1.09 -2.28 -21.74
N LEU A 42 -0.36 -3.34 -21.37
CA LEU A 42 -0.85 -4.71 -21.36
C LEU A 42 -1.70 -5.01 -20.12
N ARG A 43 -2.55 -6.03 -20.17
CA ARG A 43 -3.54 -6.30 -19.09
C ARG A 43 -3.66 -7.76 -18.69
N THR A 44 -3.24 -8.69 -19.54
CA THR A 44 -3.46 -10.12 -19.34
C THR A 44 -2.19 -10.93 -19.54
N ILE A 45 -2.18 -12.14 -19.00
CA ILE A 45 -1.10 -13.11 -19.21
C ILE A 45 -0.91 -13.46 -20.68
N SER A 46 -1.97 -13.40 -21.48
CA SER A 46 -1.90 -13.65 -22.93
C SER A 46 -1.08 -12.57 -23.63
N ASP A 47 -1.28 -11.31 -23.23
CA ASP A 47 -0.53 -10.18 -23.78
C ASP A 47 0.97 -10.33 -23.51
N PHE A 48 1.34 -10.65 -22.27
CA PHE A 48 2.75 -10.81 -21.88
C PHE A 48 3.41 -12.04 -22.49
N LYS A 49 2.67 -13.14 -22.67
CA LYS A 49 3.18 -14.33 -23.38
C LYS A 49 3.59 -14.01 -24.82
N ASN A 50 2.85 -13.12 -25.50
CA ASN A 50 3.21 -12.66 -26.84
C ASN A 50 4.50 -11.84 -26.86
N LEU A 51 4.90 -11.26 -25.72
CA LEU A 51 6.16 -10.53 -25.56
C LEU A 51 7.31 -11.36 -24.98
N LYS A 52 7.12 -12.65 -24.68
CA LYS A 52 8.12 -13.47 -23.98
C LYS A 52 9.51 -13.40 -24.63
N GLU A 53 9.59 -13.60 -25.95
CA GLU A 53 10.86 -13.57 -26.67
C GLU A 53 11.49 -12.16 -26.69
N LYS A 54 10.66 -11.10 -26.70
CA LYS A 54 11.14 -9.72 -26.59
C LYS A 54 11.68 -9.44 -25.20
N ILE A 55 10.96 -9.85 -24.15
CA ILE A 55 11.34 -9.69 -22.73
C ILE A 55 12.68 -10.40 -22.44
N LYS A 56 12.85 -11.64 -22.91
CA LYS A 56 14.08 -12.41 -22.72
C LYS A 56 15.34 -11.76 -23.30
N LYS A 57 15.21 -10.98 -24.39
CA LYS A 57 16.35 -10.25 -24.97
C LYS A 57 16.92 -9.19 -24.02
N PHE A 58 16.13 -8.71 -23.07
CA PHE A 58 16.54 -7.68 -22.11
C PHE A 58 16.82 -8.27 -20.71
N GLY A 59 17.50 -9.43 -20.64
CA GLY A 59 17.80 -10.10 -19.37
C GLY A 59 18.45 -9.21 -18.30
N SER A 60 19.16 -8.13 -18.67
CA SER A 60 19.69 -7.14 -17.72
C SER A 60 18.62 -6.36 -16.93
N LEU A 61 17.35 -6.41 -17.37
CA LEU A 61 16.20 -5.73 -16.77
C LEU A 61 15.24 -6.70 -16.08
N GLU A 62 15.57 -7.98 -15.98
CA GLU A 62 14.69 -9.03 -15.47
C GLU A 62 13.95 -8.64 -14.19
N SER A 63 14.66 -8.10 -13.19
CA SER A 63 14.05 -7.61 -11.95
C SER A 63 13.03 -6.48 -12.17
N LYS A 64 13.40 -5.46 -12.97
CA LYS A 64 12.52 -4.29 -13.22
C LYS A 64 11.30 -4.67 -14.04
N LEU A 65 11.47 -5.52 -15.05
CA LEU A 65 10.37 -6.00 -15.88
C LEU A 65 9.46 -6.93 -15.08
N THR A 66 10.02 -7.80 -14.23
CA THR A 66 9.24 -8.66 -13.35
C THR A 66 8.32 -7.83 -12.44
N GLU A 67 8.86 -6.81 -11.79
CA GLU A 67 8.09 -5.92 -10.91
C GLU A 67 7.00 -5.17 -11.68
N ALA A 68 7.34 -4.55 -12.82
CA ALA A 68 6.38 -3.80 -13.62
C ALA A 68 5.24 -4.67 -14.17
N ILE A 69 5.54 -5.90 -14.62
CA ILE A 69 4.54 -6.85 -15.10
C ILE A 69 3.65 -7.34 -13.95
N ALA A 70 4.26 -7.71 -12.81
CA ALA A 70 3.53 -8.18 -11.64
C ALA A 70 2.60 -7.11 -11.07
N GLU A 71 3.06 -5.86 -10.98
CA GLU A 71 2.25 -4.70 -10.58
C GLU A 71 1.07 -4.49 -11.54
N ARG A 72 1.33 -4.56 -12.85
CA ARG A 72 0.27 -4.39 -13.84
C ARG A 72 -0.80 -5.48 -13.75
N LEU A 73 -0.37 -6.74 -13.64
CA LEU A 73 -1.28 -7.88 -13.50
C LEU A 73 -2.05 -7.83 -12.18
N SER A 74 -1.42 -7.42 -11.08
CA SER A 74 -2.09 -7.35 -9.78
C SER A 74 -3.15 -6.25 -9.75
N GLU A 75 -2.88 -5.08 -10.33
CA GLU A 75 -3.86 -4.00 -10.48
C GLU A 75 -5.08 -4.43 -11.30
N GLU A 76 -4.88 -5.07 -12.44
CA GLU A 76 -6.00 -5.51 -13.28
C GLU A 76 -6.80 -6.63 -12.60
N ALA A 77 -6.15 -7.50 -11.82
CA ALA A 77 -6.84 -8.50 -11.00
C ALA A 77 -7.69 -7.84 -9.89
N ALA A 78 -7.14 -6.81 -9.23
CA ALA A 78 -7.84 -6.02 -8.21
C ALA A 78 -9.01 -5.19 -8.77
N ARG A 79 -9.01 -4.87 -10.08
CA ARG A 79 -10.15 -4.20 -10.75
C ARG A 79 -11.20 -5.20 -11.27
N GLY A 80 -10.85 -6.48 -11.38
CA GLY A 80 -11.68 -7.53 -11.94
C GLY A 80 -12.27 -8.47 -10.88
N ASP A 81 -12.08 -9.78 -11.09
CA ASP A 81 -12.69 -10.83 -10.26
C ASP A 81 -12.25 -10.81 -8.79
N LEU A 82 -11.12 -10.16 -8.50
CA LEU A 82 -10.52 -10.08 -7.16
C LEU A 82 -10.63 -8.67 -6.56
N ALA A 83 -11.62 -7.89 -6.99
CA ALA A 83 -11.94 -6.61 -6.36
C ALA A 83 -12.15 -6.75 -4.84
N GLY A 84 -11.40 -5.96 -4.07
CA GLY A 84 -11.39 -5.97 -2.60
C GLY A 84 -10.33 -6.88 -1.96
N VAL A 85 -9.58 -7.65 -2.75
CA VAL A 85 -8.38 -8.34 -2.27
C VAL A 85 -7.21 -7.35 -2.22
N ASP A 86 -6.35 -7.46 -1.19
CA ASP A 86 -5.17 -6.60 -1.08
C ASP A 86 -4.20 -6.82 -2.25
N ASN A 87 -3.82 -5.71 -2.89
CA ASN A 87 -2.97 -5.73 -4.08
C ASN A 87 -1.59 -6.36 -3.82
N SER A 88 -1.10 -6.34 -2.57
CA SER A 88 0.14 -7.00 -2.15
C SER A 88 0.12 -8.51 -2.42
N LYS A 89 -0.96 -9.19 -2.05
CA LYS A 89 -1.14 -10.63 -2.28
C LYS A 89 -1.15 -10.93 -3.77
N LEU A 90 -1.92 -10.13 -4.51
CA LEU A 90 -2.07 -10.26 -5.95
C LEU A 90 -0.73 -10.02 -6.66
N PHE A 91 0.06 -9.06 -6.20
CA PHE A 91 1.40 -8.77 -6.72
C PHE A 91 2.33 -9.96 -6.59
N TYR A 92 2.43 -10.57 -5.41
CA TYR A 92 3.32 -11.72 -5.23
C TYR A 92 2.86 -12.95 -6.03
N LEU A 93 1.55 -13.18 -6.14
CA LEU A 93 1.00 -14.24 -7.01
C LEU A 93 1.30 -13.99 -8.50
N ALA A 94 1.12 -12.75 -8.96
CA ALA A 94 1.42 -12.35 -10.34
C ALA A 94 2.94 -12.38 -10.63
N ARG A 95 3.77 -12.03 -9.63
CA ARG A 95 5.23 -12.12 -9.71
C ARG A 95 5.69 -13.56 -9.90
N GLU A 96 5.15 -14.52 -9.14
CA GLU A 96 5.47 -15.94 -9.35
C GLU A 96 5.03 -16.46 -10.72
N TRP A 97 3.88 -15.98 -11.23
CA TRP A 97 3.49 -16.28 -12.61
C TRP A 97 4.50 -15.71 -13.62
N THR A 98 4.95 -14.47 -13.41
CA THR A 98 5.86 -13.75 -14.31
C THR A 98 7.23 -14.42 -14.38
N LEU A 99 7.83 -14.69 -13.22
CA LEU A 99 9.13 -15.39 -13.09
C LEU A 99 9.10 -16.75 -13.79
N ARG A 100 8.04 -17.53 -13.56
CA ARG A 100 7.88 -18.84 -14.19
C ARG A 100 7.70 -18.76 -15.70
N GLU A 101 6.71 -17.98 -16.15
CA GLU A 101 6.24 -18.08 -17.53
C GLU A 101 7.10 -17.28 -18.48
N LEU A 102 7.74 -16.21 -18.03
CA LEU A 102 8.53 -15.32 -18.90
C LEU A 102 10.03 -15.54 -18.74
N PHE A 103 10.50 -15.84 -17.53
CA PHE A 103 11.92 -15.96 -17.20
C PHE A 103 12.38 -17.41 -16.92
N ASP A 104 11.47 -18.38 -16.97
CA ASP A 104 11.75 -19.81 -16.75
C ASP A 104 12.39 -20.10 -15.36
N GLU A 105 12.10 -19.27 -14.35
CA GLU A 105 12.52 -19.51 -12.97
C GLU A 105 11.71 -20.64 -12.29
N GLU A 106 12.31 -21.27 -11.28
CA GLU A 106 11.67 -22.33 -10.51
C GLU A 106 10.47 -21.81 -9.71
N ARG A 107 9.39 -22.59 -9.71
CA ARG A 107 8.08 -22.17 -9.23
C ARG A 107 7.94 -22.35 -7.73
N LYS A 108 7.75 -21.27 -6.97
CA LYS A 108 7.34 -21.39 -5.56
C LYS A 108 5.83 -21.55 -5.48
N VAL A 109 5.37 -22.50 -4.66
CA VAL A 109 3.93 -22.65 -4.35
C VAL A 109 3.56 -21.57 -3.34
N LEU A 110 2.97 -20.50 -3.84
CA LEU A 110 2.34 -19.45 -3.04
C LEU A 110 0.83 -19.66 -2.99
N THR A 111 0.26 -19.67 -1.79
CA THR A 111 -1.18 -19.78 -1.56
C THR A 111 -1.55 -19.19 -0.21
N ASP A 112 -2.74 -18.62 -0.13
CA ASP A 112 -3.25 -17.99 1.09
C ASP A 112 -4.78 -17.96 1.10
N VAL A 113 -5.35 -17.60 2.25
CA VAL A 113 -6.76 -17.22 2.40
C VAL A 113 -6.85 -15.76 2.77
N THR A 114 -7.65 -15.03 2.00
CA THR A 114 -8.01 -13.64 2.27
C THR A 114 -9.52 -13.51 2.37
N TRP A 115 -10.01 -12.29 2.54
CA TRP A 115 -11.42 -11.99 2.55
C TRP A 115 -11.72 -10.66 1.88
N ILE A 116 -12.88 -10.61 1.24
CA ILE A 116 -13.43 -9.40 0.64
C ILE A 116 -14.55 -8.91 1.58
N PRO A 117 -14.38 -7.77 2.26
CA PRO A 117 -15.46 -7.17 3.02
C PRO A 117 -16.49 -6.53 2.07
N ASP A 118 -17.78 -6.70 2.39
CA ASP A 118 -18.89 -5.99 1.76
C ASP A 118 -19.93 -5.62 2.83
N TYR A 119 -20.90 -4.79 2.48
CA TYR A 119 -21.91 -4.31 3.42
C TYR A 119 -22.73 -5.48 4.01
N GLY A 120 -22.50 -5.76 5.29
CA GLY A 120 -23.19 -6.82 6.03
C GLY A 120 -22.70 -8.26 5.75
N LYS A 121 -21.63 -8.43 4.96
CA LYS A 121 -21.10 -9.77 4.64
C LYS A 121 -19.59 -9.78 4.43
N VAL A 122 -19.00 -10.96 4.53
CA VAL A 122 -17.60 -11.21 4.18
C VAL A 122 -17.55 -12.41 3.23
N THR A 123 -16.75 -12.31 2.17
CA THR A 123 -16.51 -13.42 1.25
C THR A 123 -15.06 -13.89 1.41
N PRO A 124 -14.81 -15.04 2.05
CA PRO A 124 -13.48 -15.63 2.07
C PRO A 124 -13.05 -16.07 0.66
N VAL A 125 -11.77 -15.90 0.34
CA VAL A 125 -11.19 -16.25 -0.96
C VAL A 125 -9.90 -17.00 -0.75
N ILE A 126 -9.81 -18.21 -1.28
CA ILE A 126 -8.55 -18.94 -1.39
C ILE A 126 -7.84 -18.41 -2.63
N LEU A 127 -6.58 -18.05 -2.49
CA LEU A 127 -5.69 -17.59 -3.56
C LEU A 127 -4.54 -18.57 -3.73
N SER A 128 -4.10 -18.78 -4.97
CA SER A 128 -2.92 -19.59 -5.25
C SER A 128 -2.24 -19.24 -6.57
N SER A 129 -0.94 -19.48 -6.62
CA SER A 129 -0.09 -19.46 -7.82
C SER A 129 -0.21 -20.76 -8.63
N TYR A 130 -0.93 -21.76 -8.10
CA TYR A 130 -1.22 -23.06 -8.69
C TYR A 130 -2.72 -23.38 -8.64
N PRO A 131 -3.21 -24.32 -9.47
CA PRO A 131 -4.58 -24.83 -9.34
C PRO A 131 -4.90 -25.21 -7.88
N ILE A 132 -6.07 -24.82 -7.40
CA ILE A 132 -6.57 -25.08 -6.03
C ILE A 132 -7.28 -26.45 -5.96
N ASP A 133 -7.79 -26.90 -7.10
CA ASP A 133 -8.35 -28.22 -7.37
C ASP A 133 -8.21 -28.55 -8.86
N ASP A 134 -8.60 -29.76 -9.27
CA ASP A 134 -8.44 -30.28 -10.64
C ASP A 134 -9.21 -29.46 -11.69
N ASN A 135 -10.20 -28.66 -11.27
CA ASN A 135 -11.05 -27.85 -12.14
C ASN A 135 -10.70 -26.35 -12.08
N SER A 136 -9.70 -25.97 -11.29
CA SER A 136 -9.33 -24.58 -11.09
C SER A 136 -8.67 -24.00 -12.34
N ILE A 137 -9.27 -22.95 -12.89
CA ILE A 137 -8.73 -22.17 -14.01
C ILE A 137 -8.22 -20.84 -13.44
N ALA A 138 -7.02 -20.44 -13.83
CA ALA A 138 -6.48 -19.13 -13.47
C ALA A 138 -7.30 -18.02 -14.15
N ASN A 139 -7.42 -16.88 -13.49
CA ASN A 139 -7.99 -15.68 -14.12
C ASN A 139 -7.08 -15.17 -15.27
N PRO A 140 -7.52 -14.17 -16.06
CA PRO A 140 -6.70 -13.59 -17.12
C PRO A 140 -5.37 -12.96 -16.64
N GLN A 141 -5.18 -12.79 -15.33
CA GLN A 141 -3.96 -12.29 -14.71
C GLN A 141 -3.04 -13.41 -14.16
N GLY A 142 -3.41 -14.69 -14.36
CA GLY A 142 -2.58 -15.83 -13.99
C GLY A 142 -2.73 -16.30 -12.55
N ILE A 143 -3.72 -15.77 -11.83
CA ILE A 143 -3.99 -16.08 -10.42
C ILE A 143 -5.11 -17.12 -10.34
N TYR A 144 -4.86 -18.21 -9.62
CA TYR A 144 -5.89 -19.18 -9.28
C TYR A 144 -6.60 -18.71 -8.02
N PHE A 145 -7.93 -18.76 -8.03
CA PHE A 145 -8.71 -18.37 -6.87
C PHE A 145 -9.99 -19.18 -6.74
N LYS A 146 -10.50 -19.28 -5.51
CA LYS A 146 -11.78 -19.90 -5.19
C LYS A 146 -12.50 -19.04 -4.17
N LYS A 147 -13.56 -18.37 -4.62
CA LYS A 147 -14.48 -17.66 -3.73
C LYS A 147 -15.32 -18.69 -2.98
N LEU A 148 -15.32 -18.58 -1.65
CA LEU A 148 -16.15 -19.39 -0.78
C LEU A 148 -17.51 -18.73 -0.60
N SER A 149 -18.43 -19.42 0.06
CA SER A 149 -19.77 -18.90 0.30
C SER A 149 -19.73 -17.57 1.07
N ASP A 150 -20.57 -16.64 0.66
CA ASP A 150 -20.79 -15.39 1.38
C ASP A 150 -21.23 -15.65 2.82
N LEU A 151 -20.55 -15.03 3.77
CA LEU A 151 -20.83 -15.13 5.20
C LEU A 151 -21.53 -13.85 5.64
N TYR A 152 -22.84 -13.96 5.87
CA TYR A 152 -23.65 -12.85 6.34
C TYR A 152 -23.42 -12.64 7.83
N LEU A 153 -23.07 -11.41 8.20
CA LEU A 153 -22.68 -11.05 9.56
C LEU A 153 -23.94 -10.77 10.39
N ASP A 154 -24.35 -11.73 11.21
CA ASP A 154 -25.27 -11.47 12.31
C ASP A 154 -24.46 -10.97 13.52
N THR A 155 -24.89 -9.85 14.08
CA THR A 155 -24.29 -9.16 15.25
C THR A 155 -24.05 -10.04 16.48
N LYS A 156 -24.62 -11.25 16.54
CA LYS A 156 -24.58 -12.13 17.73
C LYS A 156 -23.70 -13.37 17.61
N ASN A 157 -23.29 -13.77 16.40
CA ASN A 157 -22.67 -15.08 16.19
C ASN A 157 -21.22 -14.95 15.72
N THR A 158 -20.36 -15.81 16.26
CA THR A 158 -19.04 -16.09 15.67
C THR A 158 -19.24 -17.14 14.59
N ILE A 159 -18.72 -16.89 13.39
CA ILE A 159 -18.77 -17.80 12.26
C ILE A 159 -17.44 -18.52 12.17
N TYR A 160 -17.48 -19.85 12.09
CA TYR A 160 -16.32 -20.69 11.86
C TYR A 160 -16.41 -21.29 10.46
N VAL A 161 -15.33 -21.20 9.70
CA VAL A 161 -15.21 -21.78 8.36
C VAL A 161 -13.92 -22.57 8.28
N ASP A 162 -14.05 -23.88 8.11
CA ASP A 162 -12.94 -24.79 7.86
C ASP A 162 -12.87 -25.11 6.38
N GLN A 163 -11.68 -25.00 5.80
CA GLN A 163 -11.45 -25.26 4.38
C GLN A 163 -10.20 -26.10 4.19
N THR A 164 -10.20 -26.92 3.15
CA THR A 164 -9.05 -27.73 2.76
C THR A 164 -8.94 -27.70 1.25
N TRP A 165 -7.72 -27.52 0.75
CA TRP A 165 -7.43 -27.55 -0.68
C TRP A 165 -6.07 -28.17 -0.95
N ASN A 166 -5.84 -28.53 -2.22
CA ASN A 166 -4.56 -29.07 -2.66
C ASN A 166 -4.01 -28.16 -3.75
N THR A 167 -2.78 -27.67 -3.59
CA THR A 167 -2.19 -26.77 -4.58
C THR A 167 -0.70 -27.01 -4.70
N GLY A 168 -0.20 -27.14 -5.93
CA GLY A 168 1.20 -27.46 -6.19
C GLY A 168 1.71 -28.74 -5.50
N GLY A 169 0.85 -29.74 -5.32
CA GLY A 169 1.17 -30.97 -4.59
C GLY A 169 1.16 -30.85 -3.06
N GLN A 170 0.83 -29.68 -2.52
CA GLN A 170 0.71 -29.42 -1.09
C GLN A 170 -0.75 -29.45 -0.66
N LYS A 171 -1.07 -30.21 0.38
CA LYS A 171 -2.36 -30.16 1.06
C LYS A 171 -2.32 -29.09 2.14
N LEU A 172 -3.30 -28.21 2.15
CA LEU A 172 -3.43 -27.13 3.13
C LEU A 172 -4.85 -27.07 3.66
N SER A 173 -5.00 -26.56 4.87
CA SER A 173 -6.28 -26.21 5.44
C SER A 173 -6.25 -24.83 6.10
N ALA A 174 -7.41 -24.18 6.18
CA ALA A 174 -7.61 -22.95 6.90
C ALA A 174 -8.74 -23.11 7.90
N GLU A 175 -8.49 -22.69 9.14
CA GLU A 175 -9.51 -22.44 10.16
C GLU A 175 -9.73 -20.92 10.18
N ILE A 176 -10.93 -20.48 9.79
CA ILE A 176 -11.29 -19.06 9.71
C ILE A 176 -12.35 -18.78 10.77
N LYS A 177 -12.07 -17.87 11.69
CA LYS A 177 -13.00 -17.40 12.70
C LYS A 177 -13.34 -15.94 12.43
N ILE A 178 -14.62 -15.65 12.25
CA ILE A 178 -15.13 -14.31 11.96
C ILE A 178 -16.08 -13.90 13.08
N GLN A 179 -15.81 -12.75 13.68
CA GLN A 179 -16.61 -12.21 14.76
C GLN A 179 -17.02 -10.77 14.43
N HIS A 180 -18.33 -10.49 14.49
CA HIS A 180 -18.81 -9.11 14.44
C HIS A 180 -18.33 -8.32 15.66
N ILE A 181 -17.79 -7.13 15.45
CA ILE A 181 -17.32 -6.24 16.51
C ILE A 181 -18.45 -5.28 16.89
N PRO A 182 -18.97 -5.32 18.13
CA PRO A 182 -19.92 -4.30 18.59
C PRO A 182 -19.24 -2.94 18.60
N VAL A 183 -19.78 -1.96 17.86
CA VAL A 183 -19.27 -0.59 17.88
C VAL A 183 -20.12 0.24 18.82
N GLY A 184 -19.55 0.64 19.96
CA GLY A 184 -20.19 1.55 20.91
C GLY A 184 -20.15 3.02 20.49
N GLY A 185 -19.59 3.35 19.31
CA GLY A 185 -19.32 4.72 18.87
C GLY A 185 -18.89 4.82 17.41
N LYS A 186 -18.18 5.89 17.06
CA LYS A 186 -17.63 6.07 15.70
C LYS A 186 -16.25 5.40 15.59
N LEU A 187 -15.96 4.82 14.43
CA LEU A 187 -14.64 4.24 14.12
C LEU A 187 -13.68 5.23 13.47
N VAL A 188 -14.20 6.29 12.86
CA VAL A 188 -13.43 7.35 12.20
C VAL A 188 -13.75 8.70 12.85
N THR A 189 -12.79 9.62 12.77
CA THR A 189 -13.01 11.01 13.18
C THR A 189 -14.08 11.67 12.31
N THR A 190 -14.84 12.58 12.90
CA THR A 190 -15.77 13.47 12.17
C THR A 190 -15.34 14.92 12.25
N GLU A 191 -14.17 15.18 12.82
CA GLU A 191 -13.60 16.52 12.87
C GLU A 191 -13.09 16.93 11.48
N PRO A 192 -13.16 18.22 11.12
CA PRO A 192 -12.71 18.72 9.81
C PRO A 192 -11.18 18.85 9.69
N SER A 193 -10.45 18.68 10.80
CA SER A 193 -9.00 18.79 10.88
C SER A 193 -8.44 17.81 11.91
N PRO A 194 -7.11 17.56 11.89
CA PRO A 194 -6.44 16.95 13.04
C PRO A 194 -6.69 17.76 14.31
N LYS A 195 -6.67 17.07 15.46
CA LYS A 195 -6.83 17.72 16.78
C LYS A 195 -5.52 18.34 17.25
N TYR A 196 -5.06 19.40 16.57
CA TYR A 196 -3.77 20.05 16.87
C TYR A 196 -3.61 20.50 18.32
N GLY A 197 -4.69 20.89 18.99
CA GLY A 197 -4.66 21.19 20.43
C GLY A 197 -4.21 20.01 21.30
N ASP A 198 -4.54 18.78 20.90
CA ASP A 198 -4.11 17.58 21.62
C ASP A 198 -2.60 17.32 21.43
N TYR A 199 -2.02 17.71 20.29
CA TYR A 199 -0.59 17.52 19.96
C TYR A 199 0.34 18.46 20.73
N TRP A 200 -0.21 19.49 21.37
CA TRP A 200 0.56 20.45 22.15
C TRP A 200 0.22 20.41 23.65
N LYS A 201 -0.59 19.43 24.09
CA LYS A 201 -1.09 19.36 25.47
C LYS A 201 0.02 19.27 26.53
N ASP A 202 1.14 18.66 26.17
CA ASP A 202 2.35 18.49 26.99
C ASP A 202 3.49 19.41 26.54
N ARG A 203 3.18 20.41 25.70
CA ARG A 203 4.14 21.31 25.02
C ARG A 203 5.15 20.57 24.15
N LYS A 204 4.79 19.39 23.64
CA LYS A 204 5.64 18.64 22.73
C LYS A 204 4.81 17.95 21.65
N LYS A 205 5.08 18.30 20.39
CA LYS A 205 4.54 17.58 19.23
C LYS A 205 5.57 16.56 18.76
N PHE A 206 5.22 15.28 18.69
CA PHE A 206 6.17 14.21 18.39
C PHE A 206 5.72 13.28 17.27
N GLY A 207 6.64 12.99 16.35
CA GLY A 207 6.37 12.04 15.27
C GLY A 207 7.50 11.07 14.95
N ILE A 208 7.10 9.96 14.32
CA ILE A 208 8.01 8.91 13.86
C ILE A 208 7.81 8.69 12.35
N ILE A 209 8.91 8.55 11.63
CA ILE A 209 8.94 8.30 10.20
C ILE A 209 9.81 7.08 9.94
N PHE A 210 9.30 6.12 9.17
CA PHE A 210 10.05 4.93 8.79
C PHE A 210 9.73 4.49 7.37
N ALA A 211 10.62 3.67 6.82
CA ALA A 211 10.40 2.92 5.60
C ALA A 211 10.36 1.42 5.94
N SER A 212 9.52 0.65 5.25
CA SER A 212 9.36 -0.78 5.53
C SER A 212 10.47 -1.64 4.87
N PRO A 213 10.84 -2.78 5.49
CA PRO A 213 11.89 -3.70 4.99
C PRO A 213 11.62 -4.33 3.62
N ASN A 214 10.39 -4.22 3.11
CA ASN A 214 10.04 -4.70 1.77
C ASN A 214 10.61 -3.81 0.63
N MET A 215 11.32 -2.76 0.98
CA MET A 215 12.14 -1.97 0.08
C MET A 215 13.62 -2.31 0.32
N THR A 216 14.47 -2.20 -0.70
CA THR A 216 15.92 -2.40 -0.48
C THR A 216 16.45 -1.40 0.55
N TRP A 217 17.42 -1.81 1.37
CA TRP A 217 18.04 -0.94 2.38
C TRP A 217 18.51 0.41 1.79
N SER A 218 19.06 0.39 0.57
CA SER A 218 19.50 1.60 -0.14
C SER A 218 18.33 2.50 -0.53
N ALA A 219 17.21 1.93 -1.00
CA ALA A 219 16.02 2.69 -1.35
C ALA A 219 15.38 3.31 -0.09
N GLN A 220 15.22 2.52 0.98
CA GLN A 220 14.73 3.02 2.27
C GLN A 220 15.56 4.20 2.77
N SER A 221 16.89 4.05 2.84
CA SER A 221 17.80 5.11 3.28
C SER A 221 17.68 6.36 2.39
N HIS A 222 17.61 6.17 1.08
CA HIS A 222 17.46 7.26 0.11
C HIS A 222 16.19 8.09 0.35
N TYR A 223 15.04 7.45 0.59
CA TYR A 223 13.79 8.19 0.87
C TYR A 223 13.81 8.89 2.24
N LEU A 224 14.42 8.25 3.25
CA LEU A 224 14.59 8.87 4.57
C LEU A 224 15.53 10.09 4.54
N ASP A 225 16.48 10.14 3.60
CA ASP A 225 17.29 11.33 3.36
C ASP A 225 16.48 12.51 2.82
N HIS A 226 15.43 12.26 2.04
CA HIS A 226 14.50 13.33 1.65
C HIS A 226 13.77 13.89 2.87
N TYR A 227 13.32 13.06 3.82
CA TYR A 227 12.74 13.55 5.07
C TYR A 227 13.75 14.36 5.88
N THR A 228 15.01 13.90 5.98
CA THR A 228 16.09 14.70 6.60
C THR A 228 16.14 16.11 5.98
N ARG A 229 16.19 16.22 4.65
CA ARG A 229 16.28 17.52 3.96
C ARG A 229 15.05 18.38 4.23
N PHE A 230 13.86 17.79 4.14
CA PHE A 230 12.59 18.45 4.43
C PHE A 230 12.58 19.09 5.83
N PHE A 231 13.03 18.36 6.86
CA PHE A 231 13.08 18.91 8.22
C PHE A 231 14.19 19.95 8.39
N GLN A 232 15.35 19.81 7.73
CA GLN A 232 16.41 20.82 7.76
C GLN A 232 15.97 22.16 7.15
N GLU A 233 15.24 22.11 6.03
CA GLU A 233 14.67 23.29 5.36
C GLU A 233 13.59 23.98 6.21
N ARG A 234 13.09 23.31 7.25
CA ARG A 234 12.14 23.83 8.24
C ARG A 234 12.79 24.17 9.57
N ASP A 235 14.11 24.38 9.59
CA ASP A 235 14.90 24.79 10.75
C ASP A 235 15.00 23.74 11.88
N PHE A 236 14.76 22.46 11.60
CA PHE A 236 15.04 21.41 12.59
C PHE A 236 16.54 21.17 12.71
N VAL A 237 17.01 21.12 13.95
CA VAL A 237 18.37 20.67 14.27
C VAL A 237 18.35 19.14 14.36
N LEU A 238 18.93 18.48 13.35
CA LEU A 238 19.03 17.02 13.33
C LEU A 238 20.36 16.51 13.86
N SER A 239 20.29 15.52 14.75
CA SER A 239 21.46 14.80 15.26
C SER A 239 21.19 13.30 15.29
N LEU A 240 22.27 12.51 15.18
CA LEU A 240 22.20 11.08 15.44
C LEU A 240 21.94 10.89 16.94
N SER A 241 20.83 10.26 17.30
CA SER A 241 20.47 10.06 18.72
C SER A 241 20.82 8.66 19.21
N GLN A 242 20.55 7.62 18.41
CA GLN A 242 20.76 6.22 18.79
C GLN A 242 21.05 5.35 17.56
N GLU A 243 21.96 4.40 17.67
CA GLU A 243 22.38 3.55 16.53
C GLU A 243 21.60 2.24 16.41
N LYS A 244 20.98 1.76 17.49
CA LYS A 244 20.31 0.46 17.52
C LYS A 244 19.13 0.44 18.49
N ILE A 245 17.96 0.87 18.02
CA ILE A 245 16.70 0.81 18.78
C ILE A 245 15.78 -0.26 18.20
N ASN A 246 15.11 -1.04 19.05
CA ASN A 246 13.99 -1.86 18.62
C ASN A 246 12.78 -0.98 18.21
N LEU A 247 12.53 -0.88 16.90
CA LEU A 247 11.53 0.06 16.36
C LEU A 247 10.10 -0.28 16.80
N ARG A 248 9.75 -1.56 16.84
CA ARG A 248 8.43 -2.03 17.29
C ARG A 248 8.15 -1.60 18.72
N SER A 249 9.13 -1.80 19.62
CA SER A 249 9.02 -1.44 21.03
C SER A 249 8.93 0.07 21.21
N LEU A 250 9.71 0.85 20.46
CA LEU A 250 9.66 2.31 20.46
C LEU A 250 8.29 2.84 20.00
N ILE A 251 7.78 2.37 18.85
CA ILE A 251 6.48 2.77 18.32
C ILE A 251 5.37 2.39 19.32
N LYS A 252 5.38 1.16 19.83
CA LYS A 252 4.42 0.69 20.84
C LYS A 252 4.42 1.59 22.08
N GLU A 253 5.58 1.86 22.66
CA GLU A 253 5.73 2.70 23.85
C GLU A 253 5.12 4.09 23.61
N LYS A 254 5.49 4.74 22.50
CA LYS A 254 5.06 6.12 22.20
C LYS A 254 3.59 6.22 21.80
N ILE A 255 3.03 5.18 21.17
CA ILE A 255 1.59 5.11 20.94
C ILE A 255 0.85 5.01 22.27
N ILE A 256 1.20 4.02 23.10
CA ILE A 256 0.53 3.70 24.35
C ILE A 256 0.64 4.85 25.36
N SER A 257 1.77 5.54 25.43
CA SER A 257 1.97 6.66 26.36
C SER A 257 1.15 7.89 25.99
N GLY A 258 0.65 7.97 24.75
CA GLY A 258 0.00 9.17 24.24
C GLY A 258 0.96 10.17 23.60
N GLU A 259 2.28 9.92 23.63
CA GLU A 259 3.31 10.85 23.12
C GLU A 259 3.38 10.89 21.59
N LEU A 260 3.06 9.82 20.87
CA LEU A 260 3.11 9.82 19.41
C LEU A 260 1.90 10.55 18.82
N ASP A 261 2.10 11.69 18.15
CA ASP A 261 1.03 12.48 17.52
C ASP A 261 0.86 12.16 16.05
N TYR A 262 1.97 11.89 15.35
CA TYR A 262 1.93 11.48 13.95
C TYR A 262 2.91 10.37 13.61
N LEU A 263 2.49 9.50 12.70
CA LEU A 263 3.27 8.37 12.21
C LEU A 263 3.25 8.35 10.68
N ILE A 264 4.40 8.25 10.05
CA ILE A 264 4.51 8.19 8.58
C ILE A 264 5.20 6.90 8.19
N LYS A 265 4.49 6.07 7.42
CA LYS A 265 5.02 4.84 6.82
C LYS A 265 5.28 5.07 5.33
N ASN A 266 6.42 4.57 4.85
CA ASN A 266 6.75 4.47 3.42
C ASN A 266 6.95 3.00 3.04
N SER A 267 6.18 2.46 2.08
CA SER A 267 6.36 1.07 1.63
C SER A 267 5.86 0.80 0.21
N HIS A 268 6.49 -0.17 -0.50
CA HIS A 268 5.94 -0.72 -1.76
C HIS A 268 4.77 -1.65 -1.45
N SER A 269 3.52 -1.15 -1.53
CA SER A 269 2.31 -1.96 -1.36
C SER A 269 2.31 -2.85 -0.10
N MET A 270 2.90 -2.42 1.03
CA MET A 270 3.16 -3.32 2.16
C MET A 270 2.22 -3.14 3.35
N GLY A 271 2.00 -4.24 4.06
CA GLY A 271 0.81 -4.49 4.88
C GLY A 271 -0.17 -5.37 4.11
N ASP A 272 -0.77 -6.32 4.80
CA ASP A 272 -1.74 -7.28 4.26
C ASP A 272 -3.02 -7.25 5.09
N ASP A 273 -3.94 -8.18 4.85
CA ASP A 273 -5.22 -8.22 5.56
C ASP A 273 -5.09 -8.48 7.07
N ARG A 274 -3.93 -8.99 7.52
CA ARG A 274 -3.60 -9.32 8.91
C ARG A 274 -2.60 -8.34 9.53
N ASN A 275 -1.78 -7.66 8.73
CA ASN A 275 -0.63 -6.87 9.20
C ASN A 275 -0.68 -5.40 8.76
N ILE A 276 -0.50 -4.46 9.69
CA ILE A 276 -0.50 -3.01 9.40
C ILE A 276 0.82 -2.55 8.78
N PHE A 277 1.94 -3.11 9.26
CA PHE A 277 3.26 -2.84 8.74
C PHE A 277 4.27 -3.93 9.11
N GLU A 278 5.34 -3.96 8.31
CA GLU A 278 6.58 -4.67 8.55
C GLU A 278 7.64 -3.64 8.96
N LEU A 279 8.39 -3.94 10.03
CA LEU A 279 9.42 -3.09 10.61
C LEU A 279 10.76 -3.80 10.62
N ASP A 280 11.84 -3.04 10.52
CA ASP A 280 13.14 -3.54 10.95
C ASP A 280 13.13 -3.75 12.47
N SER A 281 13.55 -4.94 12.89
CA SER A 281 13.74 -5.33 14.30
C SER A 281 14.61 -4.35 15.07
N TYR A 282 15.51 -3.64 14.39
CA TYR A 282 16.21 -2.50 14.94
C TYR A 282 16.64 -1.48 13.88
N VAL A 283 16.72 -0.22 14.29
CA VAL A 283 17.00 0.94 13.44
C VAL A 283 17.98 1.90 14.09
N GLN A 284 18.58 2.76 13.26
CA GLN A 284 19.28 3.96 13.68
C GLN A 284 18.30 5.14 13.69
N ILE A 285 18.22 5.91 14.77
CA ILE A 285 17.35 7.08 14.85
C ILE A 285 18.15 8.36 14.63
N LYS A 286 17.71 9.14 13.66
CA LYS A 286 18.06 10.56 13.55
C LYS A 286 16.94 11.38 14.19
N ARG A 287 17.30 12.15 15.22
CA ARG A 287 16.38 12.99 15.98
C ARG A 287 16.46 14.42 15.46
N GLY A 288 15.33 14.96 15.01
CA GLY A 288 15.15 16.38 14.71
C GLY A 288 14.43 17.08 15.86
N LEU A 289 14.91 18.27 16.22
CA LEU A 289 14.27 19.15 17.20
C LEU A 289 14.09 20.55 16.61
N LYS A 290 12.94 21.15 16.87
CA LYS A 290 12.65 22.55 16.57
C LYS A 290 11.89 23.19 17.73
N ASP A 291 12.39 24.33 18.19
CA ASP A 291 11.64 25.16 19.13
C ASP A 291 10.54 25.93 18.37
N SER A 292 9.35 25.97 18.97
CA SER A 292 8.19 26.72 18.48
C SER A 292 7.56 27.51 19.62
N GLU A 293 6.66 28.45 19.30
CA GLU A 293 5.92 29.19 20.31
C GLU A 293 5.07 28.27 21.21
N SER A 294 4.54 27.18 20.64
CA SER A 294 3.71 26.18 21.33
C SER A 294 4.52 25.21 22.20
N GLY A 295 5.80 25.01 21.90
CA GLY A 295 6.65 24.03 22.59
C GLY A 295 7.74 23.45 21.69
N ILE A 296 8.14 22.21 21.97
CA ILE A 296 9.19 21.52 21.19
C ILE A 296 8.52 20.62 20.16
N GLU A 297 8.86 20.81 18.89
CA GLU A 297 8.54 19.83 17.86
C GLU A 297 9.71 18.84 17.71
N GLU A 298 9.40 17.56 17.82
CA GLU A 298 10.37 16.47 17.79
C GLU A 298 9.99 15.44 16.72
N VAL A 299 10.97 15.02 15.92
CA VAL A 299 10.78 13.97 14.92
C VAL A 299 11.88 12.93 15.02
N PHE A 300 11.50 11.66 14.96
CA PHE A 300 12.41 10.54 14.78
C PHE A 300 12.31 10.01 13.36
N ILE A 301 13.43 10.07 12.64
CA ILE A 301 13.59 9.44 11.33
C ILE A 301 14.34 8.12 11.54
N ALA A 302 13.66 7.01 11.33
CA ALA A 302 14.14 5.66 11.62
C ALA A 302 14.81 5.04 10.39
N TYR A 303 16.14 5.12 10.35
CA TYR A 303 16.98 4.56 9.29
C TYR A 303 17.18 3.04 9.47
N PRO A 304 17.03 2.26 8.39
CA PRO A 304 17.17 0.81 8.45
C PRO A 304 18.62 0.40 8.69
N HIS A 305 18.80 -0.74 9.35
CA HIS A 305 20.11 -1.36 9.50
C HIS A 305 20.22 -2.55 8.54
N LYS A 306 21.34 -2.66 7.81
CA LYS A 306 21.55 -3.73 6.79
C LYS A 306 21.36 -5.16 7.34
N ASP A 307 21.65 -5.35 8.61
CA ASP A 307 21.60 -6.65 9.30
C ASP A 307 20.30 -6.83 10.12
N ALA A 308 19.36 -5.88 10.03
CA ALA A 308 18.09 -6.00 10.72
C ALA A 308 17.24 -7.12 10.10
N LYS A 309 16.60 -7.90 10.97
CA LYS A 309 15.53 -8.80 10.55
C LYS A 309 14.25 -8.00 10.45
N SER A 310 13.36 -8.40 9.55
CA SER A 310 12.00 -7.88 9.52
C SER A 310 11.13 -8.50 10.64
N GLU A 311 10.21 -7.70 11.18
CA GLU A 311 9.17 -8.09 12.11
C GLU A 311 7.81 -7.55 11.64
N LEU A 312 6.79 -8.39 11.65
CA LEU A 312 5.41 -7.99 11.34
C LEU A 312 4.70 -7.48 12.59
N VAL A 313 3.87 -6.45 12.41
CA VAL A 313 2.91 -5.99 13.41
C VAL A 313 1.50 -6.22 12.88
N THR A 314 0.74 -7.02 13.61
CA THR A 314 -0.63 -7.38 13.20
C THR A 314 -1.59 -6.21 13.41
N ASN A 315 -2.67 -6.17 12.64
CA ASN A 315 -3.77 -5.22 12.81
C ASN A 315 -4.32 -5.30 14.25
N ASN A 316 -4.47 -6.51 14.79
CA ASN A 316 -4.96 -6.73 16.15
C ASN A 316 -4.01 -6.20 17.23
N GLU A 317 -2.71 -6.42 17.06
CA GLU A 317 -1.69 -5.91 17.97
C GLU A 317 -1.65 -4.38 17.97
N PHE A 318 -1.56 -3.76 16.79
CA PHE A 318 -1.59 -2.30 16.66
C PHE A 318 -2.89 -1.72 17.21
N GLY A 319 -4.02 -2.37 16.93
CA GLY A 319 -5.31 -1.99 17.46
C GLY A 319 -5.37 -2.04 18.99
N ALA A 320 -4.71 -3.01 19.62
CA ALA A 320 -4.57 -3.06 21.08
C ALA A 320 -3.78 -1.86 21.62
N TRP A 321 -2.72 -1.43 20.94
CA TRP A 321 -1.94 -0.25 21.34
C TRP A 321 -2.79 1.03 21.31
N ILE A 322 -3.63 1.20 20.28
CA ILE A 322 -4.53 2.36 20.16
C ILE A 322 -5.62 2.34 21.22
N ARG A 323 -6.20 1.17 21.53
CA ARG A 323 -7.18 1.06 22.61
C ARG A 323 -6.55 1.39 23.98
N GLU A 324 -5.35 0.90 24.24
CA GLU A 324 -4.62 1.23 25.47
C GLU A 324 -4.27 2.72 25.54
N ARG A 325 -3.87 3.34 24.41
CA ARG A 325 -3.71 4.80 24.30
C ARG A 325 -4.99 5.53 24.69
N GLN A 326 -6.15 5.11 24.17
CA GLN A 326 -7.44 5.72 24.47
C GLN A 326 -7.80 5.58 25.96
N GLU A 327 -7.61 4.40 26.54
CA GLU A 327 -7.87 4.13 27.97
C GLU A 327 -7.01 5.01 28.89
N LYS A 328 -5.79 5.35 28.46
CA LYS A 328 -4.88 6.25 29.19
C LYS A 328 -5.12 7.74 28.93
N GLY A 329 -6.15 8.11 28.16
CA GLY A 329 -6.42 9.50 27.81
C GLY A 329 -5.42 10.11 26.81
N GLY A 330 -4.79 9.26 25.98
CA GLY A 330 -3.99 9.69 24.83
C GLY A 330 -4.83 10.46 23.81
N GLY A 331 -4.18 11.36 23.06
CA GLY A 331 -4.83 12.15 22.02
C GLY A 331 -5.03 11.36 20.72
N GLU A 332 -5.42 12.06 19.67
CA GLU A 332 -5.43 11.52 18.30
C GLU A 332 -4.02 11.08 17.85
N LEU A 333 -3.93 10.09 16.96
CA LEU A 333 -2.75 9.69 16.21
C LEU A 333 -3.04 9.87 14.72
N PHE A 334 -2.33 10.80 14.08
CA PHE A 334 -2.40 11.05 12.64
C PHE A 334 -1.41 10.18 11.88
N TYR A 335 -1.93 9.21 11.14
CA TYR A 335 -1.14 8.19 10.45
C TYR A 335 -1.22 8.37 8.94
N ILE A 336 -0.09 8.66 8.30
CA ILE A 336 0.01 8.67 6.84
C ILE A 336 0.50 7.30 6.36
N ASN A 337 -0.35 6.61 5.60
CA ASN A 337 -0.08 5.28 5.06
C ASN A 337 0.45 5.39 3.62
N GLY A 338 1.71 5.81 3.47
CA GLY A 338 2.41 5.93 2.19
C GLY A 338 2.73 4.57 1.58
N SER A 339 1.75 3.98 0.91
CA SER A 339 1.89 2.75 0.12
C SER A 339 0.79 2.70 -0.94
N CYS A 340 0.99 2.04 -2.07
CA CYS A 340 -0.01 2.00 -3.15
C CYS A 340 -1.33 1.37 -2.67
N THR A 341 -2.45 1.95 -3.10
CA THR A 341 -3.81 1.45 -2.91
C THR A 341 -4.12 1.14 -1.44
N SER A 342 -3.62 1.97 -0.51
CA SER A 342 -3.66 1.65 0.91
C SER A 342 -5.03 1.84 1.55
N TYR A 343 -6.02 2.41 0.85
CA TYR A 343 -7.39 2.55 1.35
C TYR A 343 -8.06 1.22 1.70
N GLY A 344 -7.79 0.15 0.91
CA GLY A 344 -8.33 -1.18 1.18
C GLY A 344 -7.84 -1.75 2.51
N LYS A 345 -6.57 -1.47 2.84
CA LYS A 345 -5.94 -1.83 4.12
C LYS A 345 -6.46 -0.96 5.26
N ALA A 346 -6.64 0.34 5.00
CA ALA A 346 -7.15 1.28 6.01
C ALA A 346 -8.48 0.83 6.62
N ILE A 347 -9.37 0.18 5.85
CA ILE A 347 -10.60 -0.42 6.38
C ILE A 347 -10.29 -1.40 7.51
N LYS A 348 -9.37 -2.35 7.30
CA LYS A 348 -9.00 -3.40 8.26
C LYS A 348 -8.23 -2.82 9.44
N GLU A 349 -7.32 -1.89 9.18
CA GLU A 349 -6.56 -1.16 10.20
C GLU A 349 -7.51 -0.40 11.14
N ILE A 350 -8.47 0.37 10.61
CA ILE A 350 -9.47 1.12 11.39
C ILE A 350 -10.41 0.19 12.17
N GLN A 351 -10.87 -0.90 11.56
CA GLN A 351 -11.70 -1.89 12.27
C GLN A 351 -10.97 -2.52 13.45
N ALA A 352 -9.67 -2.79 13.30
CA ALA A 352 -8.87 -3.38 14.35
C ALA A 352 -8.57 -2.41 15.50
N THR A 353 -8.43 -1.10 15.25
CA THR A 353 -8.23 -0.12 16.31
C THR A 353 -9.48 0.13 17.14
N ARG A 354 -10.67 0.07 16.53
CA ARG A 354 -11.96 0.34 17.19
C ARG A 354 -12.01 1.72 17.87
N SER A 355 -11.29 2.69 17.32
CA SER A 355 -11.11 4.00 17.94
C SER A 355 -11.06 5.12 16.90
N PRO A 356 -11.81 6.22 17.10
CA PRO A 356 -11.73 7.40 16.25
C PRO A 356 -10.44 8.20 16.48
N LEU A 357 -9.62 7.84 17.50
CA LEU A 357 -8.31 8.45 17.73
C LEU A 357 -7.29 8.05 16.67
N PHE A 358 -7.51 6.96 15.94
CA PHE A 358 -6.63 6.58 14.83
C PHE A 358 -7.14 7.21 13.54
N VAL A 359 -6.47 8.29 13.10
CA VAL A 359 -6.75 8.94 11.82
C VAL A 359 -5.81 8.37 10.78
N ASN A 360 -6.36 7.56 9.88
CA ASN A 360 -5.63 6.96 8.79
C ASN A 360 -5.78 7.81 7.52
N ILE A 361 -4.67 8.24 6.94
CA ILE A 361 -4.59 8.95 5.66
C ILE A 361 -3.95 8.01 4.62
N PRO A 362 -4.76 7.20 3.93
CA PRO A 362 -4.27 6.27 2.93
C PRO A 362 -4.25 6.87 1.53
N THR A 363 -3.60 6.17 0.62
CA THR A 363 -3.65 6.42 -0.81
C THR A 363 -4.82 5.66 -1.46
N LEU A 364 -5.37 6.24 -2.53
CA LEU A 364 -6.39 5.59 -3.35
C LEU A 364 -5.76 4.67 -4.40
N ASN A 365 -4.77 5.17 -5.14
CA ASN A 365 -4.23 4.54 -6.34
C ASN A 365 -2.74 4.26 -6.17
N THR A 366 -1.89 5.09 -6.78
CA THR A 366 -0.44 4.96 -6.73
C THR A 366 0.11 5.68 -5.50
N TYR A 367 1.26 5.21 -5.00
CA TYR A 367 2.07 5.97 -4.06
C TYR A 367 3.42 6.25 -4.69
N ASN A 368 3.74 7.53 -4.87
CA ASN A 368 5.11 7.94 -5.16
C ASN A 368 5.81 8.20 -3.84
N PHE A 369 6.91 7.49 -3.60
CA PHE A 369 7.71 7.67 -2.39
C PHE A 369 8.07 9.13 -2.16
N PHE A 370 8.20 9.48 -0.88
CA PHE A 370 8.53 10.83 -0.48
C PHE A 370 9.81 11.34 -1.15
N VAL A 371 9.67 12.43 -1.89
CA VAL A 371 10.78 13.21 -2.44
C VAL A 371 10.58 14.63 -1.95
N ASN A 372 11.61 15.22 -1.33
CA ASN A 372 11.58 16.62 -0.93
C ASN A 372 11.73 17.55 -2.15
N ASN A 373 10.67 17.67 -2.94
CA ASN A 373 10.51 18.63 -4.01
C ASN A 373 9.06 19.14 -4.04
N ASP A 374 8.83 20.29 -4.67
CA ASP A 374 7.51 20.93 -4.68
C ASP A 374 6.45 20.20 -5.53
N GLU A 375 6.81 19.04 -6.09
CA GLU A 375 5.93 18.20 -6.89
C GLU A 375 5.34 17.05 -6.06
N SER A 376 6.03 16.58 -5.01
CA SER A 376 5.59 15.46 -4.18
C SER A 376 4.27 15.75 -3.46
N GLY A 377 3.24 14.93 -3.72
CA GLY A 377 1.95 15.03 -3.05
C GLY A 377 2.07 14.92 -1.53
N LEU A 378 2.90 13.99 -1.04
CA LEU A 378 3.16 13.85 0.39
C LEU A 378 3.88 15.07 0.99
N LYS A 379 4.82 15.71 0.28
CA LYS A 379 5.41 16.98 0.76
C LYS A 379 4.33 18.05 0.93
N MET A 380 3.42 18.20 -0.03
CA MET A 380 2.32 19.16 0.09
C MET A 380 1.42 18.90 1.29
N ILE A 381 1.11 17.62 1.56
CA ILE A 381 0.34 17.23 2.75
C ILE A 381 1.09 17.63 4.01
N LEU A 382 2.40 17.35 4.08
CA LEU A 382 3.21 17.70 5.25
C LEU A 382 3.32 19.22 5.42
N ASP A 383 3.58 19.97 4.35
CA ASP A 383 3.65 21.43 4.37
C ASP A 383 2.38 22.03 4.99
N VAL A 384 1.22 21.52 4.59
CA VAL A 384 -0.09 21.96 5.07
C VAL A 384 -0.38 21.44 6.50
N PHE A 385 0.02 20.20 6.82
CA PHE A 385 -0.12 19.61 8.16
C PHE A 385 0.67 20.37 9.22
N PHE A 386 1.91 20.74 8.93
CA PHE A 386 2.76 21.54 9.83
C PHE A 386 2.30 23.00 9.95
N LEU A 387 1.39 23.46 9.08
CA LEU A 387 0.70 24.76 9.18
C LEU A 387 -0.67 24.65 9.88
N GLU A 388 -0.95 23.50 10.51
CA GLU A 388 -2.15 23.24 11.31
C GLU A 388 -3.47 23.45 10.55
N LYS A 389 -3.50 23.02 9.29
CA LYS A 389 -4.64 23.23 8.40
C LYS A 389 -5.62 22.06 8.40
N SER A 390 -6.80 22.30 7.83
CA SER A 390 -7.86 21.30 7.73
C SER A 390 -7.56 20.20 6.71
N TYR A 391 -8.29 19.09 6.79
CA TYR A 391 -8.24 18.01 5.80
C TYR A 391 -8.60 18.50 4.39
N ALA A 392 -9.57 19.41 4.28
CA ALA A 392 -9.96 20.00 3.00
C ALA A 392 -8.85 20.88 2.39
N GLU A 393 -8.08 21.58 3.22
CA GLU A 393 -6.92 22.35 2.75
C GLU A 393 -5.77 21.43 2.30
N MET A 394 -5.54 20.30 3.00
CA MET A 394 -4.56 19.29 2.57
C MET A 394 -4.94 18.69 1.21
N ASP A 395 -6.19 18.26 1.05
CA ASP A 395 -6.71 17.72 -0.21
C ASP A 395 -6.57 18.75 -1.34
N LYS A 396 -6.97 20.01 -1.09
CA LYS A 396 -6.87 21.09 -2.07
C LYS A 396 -5.42 21.34 -2.48
N SER A 397 -4.49 21.41 -1.52
CA SER A 397 -3.07 21.67 -1.82
C SER A 397 -2.48 20.56 -2.67
N MET A 398 -2.71 19.29 -2.30
CA MET A 398 -2.23 18.14 -3.06
C MET A 398 -2.77 18.15 -4.49
N ARG A 399 -4.08 18.40 -4.67
CA ARG A 399 -4.73 18.42 -5.99
C ARG A 399 -4.27 19.56 -6.90
N GLN A 400 -3.59 20.57 -6.37
CA GLN A 400 -3.03 21.67 -7.16
C GLN A 400 -1.69 21.31 -7.82
N SER A 401 -1.00 20.26 -7.36
CA SER A 401 0.25 19.79 -7.97
C SER A 401 0.02 19.30 -9.40
N ASP A 402 0.87 19.70 -10.33
CA ASP A 402 0.85 19.12 -11.68
C ASP A 402 1.34 17.68 -11.67
N TRP A 403 2.34 17.38 -10.83
CA TRP A 403 2.80 16.02 -10.58
C TRP A 403 1.69 15.10 -10.07
N PHE A 404 0.81 15.61 -9.21
CA PHE A 404 -0.36 14.87 -8.76
C PHE A 404 -1.26 14.45 -9.93
N LYS A 405 -1.57 15.39 -10.84
CA LYS A 405 -2.44 15.13 -11.99
C LYS A 405 -1.82 14.12 -12.96
N GLU A 406 -0.50 14.10 -13.06
CA GLU A 406 0.23 13.23 -13.98
C GLU A 406 0.49 11.82 -13.42
N ASN A 407 0.62 11.68 -12.10
CA ASN A 407 1.09 10.43 -11.47
C ASN A 407 0.06 9.69 -10.61
N ASP A 408 -1.15 10.25 -10.43
CA ASP A 408 -2.25 9.62 -9.68
C ASP A 408 -1.87 9.27 -8.22
N ASP A 409 -1.02 10.10 -7.61
CA ASP A 409 -0.54 10.00 -6.22
C ASP A 409 -1.55 10.60 -5.24
N TYR A 410 -2.70 9.93 -5.10
CA TYR A 410 -3.87 10.47 -4.42
C TYR A 410 -4.02 9.94 -3.00
N PHE A 411 -3.96 10.84 -2.01
CA PHE A 411 -4.37 10.56 -0.62
C PHE A 411 -5.82 10.96 -0.39
N ILE A 412 -6.55 10.14 0.38
CA ILE A 412 -7.94 10.43 0.76
C ILE A 412 -8.02 10.81 2.23
N PHE A 413 -8.83 11.82 2.53
CA PHE A 413 -8.92 12.41 3.86
C PHE A 413 -10.31 12.22 4.49
N PRO A 414 -10.40 12.12 5.83
CA PRO A 414 -11.68 12.08 6.53
C PRO A 414 -12.65 13.17 6.06
N GLY A 415 -13.91 12.79 5.82
CA GLY A 415 -14.96 13.70 5.37
C GLY A 415 -15.02 13.98 3.86
N SER A 416 -14.00 13.60 3.08
CA SER A 416 -14.05 13.64 1.61
C SER A 416 -15.02 12.60 1.03
N GLU A 417 -15.53 12.80 -0.18
CA GLU A 417 -16.46 11.87 -0.82
C GLU A 417 -15.79 10.52 -1.12
N GLU A 418 -14.53 10.54 -1.55
CA GLU A 418 -13.73 9.34 -1.79
C GLU A 418 -13.51 8.56 -0.49
N TYR A 419 -13.17 9.22 0.63
CA TYR A 419 -13.03 8.56 1.92
C TYR A 419 -14.33 7.92 2.42
N LYS A 420 -15.47 8.61 2.23
CA LYS A 420 -16.79 8.04 2.57
C LYS A 420 -17.11 6.81 1.73
N LYS A 421 -16.85 6.90 0.41
CA LYS A 421 -17.16 5.85 -0.57
C LYS A 421 -16.32 4.60 -0.34
N GLU A 422 -15.00 4.79 -0.17
CA GLU A 422 -14.04 3.69 -0.16
C GLU A 422 -13.78 3.14 1.25
N ILE A 423 -13.88 3.96 2.30
CA ILE A 423 -13.58 3.53 3.69
C ILE A 423 -14.85 3.49 4.56
N GLU A 424 -15.54 4.63 4.74
CA GLU A 424 -16.63 4.69 5.73
C GLU A 424 -17.78 3.74 5.41
N LYS A 425 -18.07 3.51 4.13
CA LYS A 425 -19.07 2.53 3.70
C LYS A 425 -18.76 1.11 4.19
N ASN A 426 -17.49 0.72 4.16
CA ASN A 426 -17.04 -0.66 4.40
C ASN A 426 -16.77 -0.94 5.90
N ILE A 427 -16.56 0.08 6.72
CA ILE A 427 -16.39 -0.07 8.17
C ILE A 427 -17.71 -0.08 8.96
N ARG A 428 -18.88 0.04 8.30
CA ARG A 428 -20.20 0.04 8.97
C ARG A 428 -20.55 -1.31 9.61
N THR A 429 -19.91 -2.38 9.19
CA THR A 429 -20.08 -3.72 9.78
C THR A 429 -18.71 -4.30 10.10
N PRO A 430 -18.05 -3.79 11.17
CA PRO A 430 -16.69 -4.18 11.47
C PRO A 430 -16.62 -5.62 11.95
N VAL A 431 -15.55 -6.30 11.54
CA VAL A 431 -15.30 -7.70 11.86
C VAL A 431 -13.89 -7.88 12.37
N GLU A 432 -13.74 -8.85 13.27
CA GLU A 432 -12.47 -9.45 13.64
C GLU A 432 -12.37 -10.78 12.91
N ILE A 433 -11.28 -10.99 12.18
CA ILE A 433 -11.03 -12.21 11.42
C ILE A 433 -9.70 -12.80 11.89
N GLU A 434 -9.77 -14.02 12.40
CA GLU A 434 -8.61 -14.83 12.73
C GLU A 434 -8.52 -15.93 11.66
N ILE A 435 -7.35 -16.06 11.03
CA ILE A 435 -7.07 -17.13 10.06
C ILE A 435 -5.88 -17.91 10.56
N LYS A 436 -6.06 -19.22 10.70
CA LYS A 436 -4.98 -20.16 10.96
C LYS A 436 -4.85 -21.09 9.77
N LEU A 437 -3.72 -21.01 9.07
CA LEU A 437 -3.39 -21.91 7.97
C LEU A 437 -2.57 -23.07 8.52
N ILE A 438 -2.83 -24.27 8.03
CA ILE A 438 -2.22 -25.50 8.51
C ILE A 438 -1.76 -26.30 7.29
N ASP A 439 -0.51 -26.74 7.28
CA ASP A 439 0.05 -27.58 6.22
C ASP A 439 -0.38 -29.05 6.35
N GLY A 440 0.01 -29.87 5.38
CA GLY A 440 -0.30 -31.31 5.37
C GLY A 440 0.30 -32.10 6.54
N ASN A 441 1.24 -31.52 7.30
CA ASN A 441 1.87 -32.09 8.49
C ASN A 441 1.21 -31.61 9.80
N GLY A 442 0.20 -30.73 9.72
CA GLY A 442 -0.44 -30.14 10.90
C GLY A 442 0.33 -28.95 11.49
N VAL A 443 1.32 -28.41 10.78
CA VAL A 443 2.11 -27.25 11.22
C VAL A 443 1.46 -25.97 10.72
N GLU A 444 1.41 -24.96 11.59
CA GLU A 444 0.88 -23.65 11.23
C GLU A 444 1.76 -22.99 10.16
N TYR A 445 1.12 -22.63 9.05
CA TYR A 445 1.75 -22.05 7.88
C TYR A 445 1.51 -20.54 7.85
N TYR A 446 2.58 -19.77 7.69
CA TYR A 446 2.50 -18.34 7.43
C TYR A 446 3.13 -18.08 6.06
N PRO A 447 2.36 -17.65 5.05
CA PRO A 447 2.94 -17.30 3.77
C PRO A 447 3.74 -16.01 3.94
N LYS A 448 5.01 -16.16 4.33
CA LYS A 448 5.99 -15.10 4.19
C LYS A 448 5.98 -14.76 2.69
N TYR A 449 5.66 -13.52 2.33
CA TYR A 449 5.48 -13.04 0.95
C TYR A 449 4.08 -13.21 0.31
N LEU A 450 2.99 -13.41 1.06
CA LEU A 450 1.62 -13.10 0.60
C LEU A 450 0.92 -12.15 1.56
#